data_AF-A0A966AZ15-F1
#
_entry.id   AF-A0A966AZ15-F1
#
_cell.length_a   1.000
_cell.length_b   1.000
_cell.length_c   1.000
_cell.angle_alpha   90.00
_cell.angle_beta   90.00
_cell.angle_gamma   90.00
#
_symmetry.space_group_name_H-M   'P 1'
#
loop_
_entity.id
_entity.type
_entity.pdbx_description
1 polymer ?
#
loop_
_entity_poly.entity_id
_entity_poly.type
_entity_poly.pdbx_seq_one_letter_code
_entity_poly.pdbx_strand_id
1 'polypeptide(L)'
;AVQQVQVWGDRSDVPVVANPSANADPAAVVFDAIGAARSKGTDLVLVDTAGRLQTKHNLMEELEKIRRVVDRLAPEAHVESLLVLDASQGQNGLKQAMAFARAAGLTGVVITKLDGTARGGVALAVASEAKLPIRFIGAGEGIRDLRPFNSFEFVEALLASR
;
A
#
# COMPACT_ATOMS: atom_id res chain seq x y z
N ALA A 1 -9.05 -5.06 -10.71
CA ALA A 1 -8.81 -4.25 -9.51
C ALA A 1 -10.16 -3.87 -8.87
N VAL A 2 -10.96 -2.99 -9.48
CA VAL A 2 -12.25 -2.52 -8.91
C VAL A 2 -13.16 -3.64 -8.38
N GLN A 3 -13.43 -4.68 -9.16
CA GLN A 3 -14.26 -5.82 -8.72
C GLN A 3 -13.71 -6.53 -7.48
N GLN A 4 -12.39 -6.66 -7.35
CA GLN A 4 -11.76 -7.29 -6.18
C GLN A 4 -11.94 -6.42 -4.94
N VAL A 5 -11.78 -5.10 -5.07
CA VAL A 5 -12.02 -4.14 -3.97
C VAL A 5 -13.48 -4.16 -3.55
N GLN A 6 -14.43 -4.23 -4.49
CA GLN A 6 -15.85 -4.38 -4.19
C GLN A 6 -16.15 -5.64 -3.40
N VAL A 7 -15.61 -6.79 -3.80
CA VAL A 7 -15.73 -8.05 -3.04
C VAL A 7 -15.17 -7.92 -1.62
N TRP A 8 -14.03 -7.22 -1.44
CA TRP A 8 -13.47 -6.98 -0.11
C TRP A 8 -14.32 -6.02 0.73
N GLY A 9 -14.91 -5.01 0.10
CA GLY A 9 -15.88 -4.10 0.72
C GLY A 9 -17.11 -4.85 1.21
N ASP A 10 -17.73 -5.65 0.36
CA ASP A 10 -18.90 -6.47 0.69
C ASP A 10 -18.59 -7.46 1.84
N ARG A 11 -17.42 -8.10 1.81
CA ARG A 11 -16.97 -9.03 2.86
C ARG A 11 -16.72 -8.36 4.21
N SER A 12 -16.42 -7.06 4.21
CA SER A 12 -16.03 -6.30 5.41
C SER A 12 -17.10 -5.31 5.85
N ASP A 13 -18.25 -5.25 5.16
CA ASP A 13 -19.30 -4.25 5.34
C ASP A 13 -18.76 -2.80 5.24
N VAL A 14 -17.83 -2.57 4.30
CA VAL A 14 -17.19 -1.26 4.08
C VAL A 14 -17.68 -0.69 2.74
N PRO A 15 -18.22 0.55 2.71
CA PRO A 15 -18.63 1.19 1.47
C PRO A 15 -17.45 1.40 0.51
N VAL A 16 -17.64 1.05 -0.77
CA VAL A 16 -16.64 1.23 -1.82
C VAL A 16 -17.07 2.35 -2.76
N VAL A 17 -16.20 3.35 -2.93
CA VAL A 17 -16.35 4.39 -3.96
C VAL A 17 -15.51 3.99 -5.15
N ALA A 18 -16.14 3.78 -6.30
CA ALA A 18 -15.48 3.44 -7.55
C ALA A 18 -16.24 4.05 -8.73
N ASN A 19 -15.51 4.41 -9.79
CA ASN A 19 -16.13 4.84 -11.04
C ASN A 19 -16.29 3.60 -11.96
N PRO A 20 -17.49 3.36 -12.52
CA PRO A 20 -17.74 2.22 -13.40
C PRO A 20 -16.99 2.30 -14.75
N SER A 21 -16.48 3.47 -15.13
CA SER A 21 -15.69 3.63 -16.37
C SER A 21 -14.25 3.15 -16.19
N ALA A 22 -13.80 2.28 -17.11
CA ALA A 22 -12.41 1.79 -17.13
C ALA A 22 -11.35 2.89 -17.38
N ASN A 23 -11.75 4.05 -17.90
CA ASN A 23 -10.88 5.21 -18.18
C ASN A 23 -11.09 6.37 -17.19
N ALA A 24 -11.71 6.10 -16.04
CA ALA A 24 -11.91 7.13 -15.03
C ALA A 24 -10.58 7.64 -14.49
N ASP A 25 -10.48 8.95 -14.30
CA ASP A 25 -9.35 9.61 -13.66
C ASP A 25 -9.26 9.16 -12.18
N PRO A 26 -8.19 8.45 -11.76
CA PRO A 26 -8.10 7.91 -10.41
C PRO A 26 -8.13 8.99 -9.32
N ALA A 27 -7.59 10.18 -9.62
CA ALA A 27 -7.65 11.33 -8.73
C ALA A 27 -9.08 11.85 -8.51
N ALA A 28 -9.97 11.69 -9.50
CA ALA A 28 -11.38 12.06 -9.35
C ALA A 28 -12.12 11.08 -8.43
N VAL A 29 -11.81 9.78 -8.50
CA VAL A 29 -12.39 8.78 -7.58
C VAL A 29 -11.99 9.08 -6.13
N VAL A 30 -10.73 9.47 -5.91
CA VAL A 30 -10.24 9.87 -4.58
C VAL A 30 -10.92 11.16 -4.09
N PHE A 31 -11.14 12.12 -4.98
CA PHE A 31 -11.90 13.34 -4.67
C PHE A 31 -13.31 13.00 -4.14
N ASP A 32 -14.03 12.14 -4.86
CA ASP A 32 -15.38 11.71 -4.48
C ASP A 32 -15.37 10.92 -3.17
N ALA A 33 -14.37 10.05 -2.97
CA ALA A 33 -14.23 9.25 -1.77
C ALA A 33 -14.01 10.11 -0.51
N ILE A 34 -13.15 11.12 -0.59
CA ILE A 34 -12.90 12.06 0.53
C ILE A 34 -14.17 12.88 0.82
N GLY A 35 -14.87 13.35 -0.21
CA GLY A 35 -16.15 14.06 -0.05
C GLY A 35 -17.21 13.20 0.65
N ALA A 36 -17.37 11.96 0.21
CA ALA A 36 -18.28 10.99 0.81
C ALA A 36 -17.92 10.72 2.28
N ALA A 37 -16.63 10.49 2.57
CA ALA A 37 -16.13 10.25 3.93
C ALA A 37 -16.42 11.43 4.86
N ARG A 38 -16.14 12.67 4.43
CA ARG A 38 -16.47 13.88 5.21
C ARG A 38 -17.97 13.99 5.49
N SER A 39 -18.81 13.76 4.48
CA SER A 39 -20.27 13.87 4.64
C SER A 39 -20.86 12.83 5.61
N LYS A 40 -20.20 11.66 5.73
CA LYS A 40 -20.63 10.54 6.56
C LYS A 40 -19.93 10.49 7.92
N GLY A 41 -18.97 11.38 8.17
CA GLY A 41 -18.14 11.35 9.38
C GLY A 41 -17.28 10.08 9.48
N THR A 42 -16.78 9.57 8.35
CA THR A 42 -15.94 8.37 8.31
C THR A 42 -14.52 8.67 8.80
N ASP A 43 -14.00 7.83 9.70
CA ASP A 43 -12.67 8.01 10.32
C ASP A 43 -11.49 7.59 9.42
N LEU A 44 -11.72 6.64 8.50
CA LEU A 44 -10.68 6.03 7.68
C LEU A 44 -11.10 5.91 6.21
N VAL A 45 -10.24 6.38 5.30
CA VAL A 45 -10.37 6.17 3.86
C VAL A 45 -9.18 5.36 3.38
N LEU A 46 -9.46 4.22 2.75
CA LEU A 46 -8.45 3.40 2.08
C LEU A 46 -8.52 3.66 0.57
N VAL A 47 -7.37 3.93 -0.04
CA VAL A 47 -7.24 4.18 -1.47
C VAL A 47 -6.38 3.09 -2.09
N ASP A 48 -6.95 2.31 -3.00
CA ASP A 48 -6.20 1.40 -3.87
C ASP A 48 -5.70 2.15 -5.10
N THR A 49 -4.45 1.91 -5.51
CA THR A 49 -3.82 2.60 -6.63
C THR A 49 -3.21 1.60 -7.61
N ALA A 50 -3.04 2.01 -8.87
CA ALA A 50 -2.25 1.22 -9.80
C ALA A 50 -0.80 1.01 -9.27
N GLY A 51 -0.21 -0.15 -9.55
CA GLY A 51 1.12 -0.53 -9.02
C GLY A 51 2.08 -1.13 -10.03
N ARG A 52 1.72 -1.19 -11.33
CA ARG A 52 2.52 -1.89 -12.35
C ARG A 52 3.56 -0.96 -12.98
N LEU A 53 4.83 -1.20 -12.66
CA LEU A 53 5.97 -0.35 -13.05
C LEU A 53 6.32 -0.38 -14.57
N GLN A 54 5.71 -1.26 -15.37
CA GLN A 54 5.99 -1.36 -16.81
C GLN A 54 5.70 -0.06 -17.60
N THR A 55 4.89 0.87 -17.07
CA THR A 55 4.60 2.19 -17.66
C THR A 55 4.99 3.30 -16.69
N LYS A 56 6.30 3.52 -16.51
CA LYS A 56 6.87 4.34 -15.42
C LYS A 56 6.37 5.78 -15.35
N HIS A 57 6.24 6.50 -16.46
CA HIS A 57 5.93 7.93 -16.41
C HIS A 57 4.47 8.22 -16.02
N ASN A 58 3.51 7.65 -16.75
CA ASN A 58 2.09 7.90 -16.50
C ASN A 58 1.67 7.50 -15.08
N LEU A 59 2.25 6.41 -14.54
CA LEU A 59 1.92 5.95 -13.19
C LEU A 59 2.40 6.93 -12.10
N MET A 60 3.61 7.48 -12.23
CA MET A 60 4.14 8.39 -11.20
C MET A 60 3.35 9.71 -11.20
N GLU A 61 3.01 10.25 -12.37
CA GLU A 61 2.19 11.46 -12.50
C GLU A 61 0.79 11.28 -11.90
N GLU A 62 0.20 10.10 -12.09
CA GLU A 62 -1.09 9.73 -11.50
C GLU A 62 -1.03 9.70 -9.97
N LEU A 63 0.00 9.07 -9.40
CA LEU A 63 0.21 9.02 -7.95
C LEU A 63 0.47 10.41 -7.34
N GLU A 64 1.29 11.23 -8.00
CA GLU A 64 1.51 12.62 -7.58
C GLU A 64 0.22 13.45 -7.63
N LYS A 65 -0.63 13.22 -8.64
CA LYS A 65 -1.92 13.87 -8.75
C LYS A 65 -2.88 13.43 -7.64
N ILE A 66 -2.95 12.14 -7.34
CA ILE A 66 -3.73 11.61 -6.21
C ILE A 66 -3.26 12.26 -4.91
N ARG A 67 -1.94 12.28 -4.65
CA ARG A 67 -1.37 12.88 -3.43
C ARG A 67 -1.78 14.34 -3.28
N ARG A 68 -1.67 15.14 -4.35
CA ARG A 68 -2.09 16.55 -4.36
C ARG A 68 -3.59 16.72 -4.06
N VAL A 69 -4.44 15.82 -4.54
CA VAL A 69 -5.88 15.85 -4.23
C VAL A 69 -6.12 15.58 -2.74
N VAL A 70 -5.46 14.57 -2.17
CA VAL A 70 -5.55 14.25 -0.73
C VAL A 70 -5.09 15.44 0.10
N ASP A 71 -3.91 15.99 -0.16
CA ASP A 71 -3.33 17.10 0.61
C ASP A 71 -4.21 18.35 0.58
N ARG A 72 -4.88 18.61 -0.56
CA ARG A 72 -5.78 19.76 -0.70
C ARG A 72 -7.11 19.55 0.01
N LEU A 73 -7.68 18.35 -0.09
CA LEU A 73 -9.03 18.07 0.42
C LEU A 73 -9.08 17.61 1.87
N ALA A 74 -7.98 17.10 2.40
CA ALA A 74 -7.87 16.60 3.76
C ALA A 74 -6.52 16.99 4.40
N PRO A 75 -6.19 18.30 4.47
CA PRO A 75 -4.92 18.76 5.04
C PRO A 75 -4.73 18.38 6.52
N GLU A 76 -5.82 18.11 7.23
CA GLU A 76 -5.82 17.65 8.63
C GLU A 76 -5.61 16.15 8.79
N ALA A 77 -5.73 15.37 7.70
CA ALA A 77 -5.68 13.92 7.78
C ALA A 77 -4.24 13.43 8.00
N HIS A 78 -4.09 12.42 8.85
CA HIS A 78 -2.85 11.67 8.95
C HIS A 78 -2.75 10.72 7.75
N VAL A 79 -1.96 11.10 6.74
CA VAL A 79 -1.84 10.32 5.51
C VAL A 79 -0.71 9.30 5.63
N GLU A 80 -1.06 8.01 5.66
CA GLU A 80 -0.11 6.91 5.48
C GLU A 80 -0.10 6.44 4.03
N SER A 81 1.06 6.48 3.38
CA SER A 81 1.28 6.03 2.00
C SER A 81 2.18 4.80 2.04
N LEU A 82 1.58 3.62 1.87
CA LEU A 82 2.23 2.34 2.12
C LEU A 82 2.57 1.62 0.83
N LEU A 83 3.85 1.26 0.67
CA LEU A 83 4.28 0.40 -0.43
C LEU A 83 4.15 -1.06 -0.05
N VAL A 84 3.37 -1.82 -0.81
CA VAL A 84 3.26 -3.27 -0.65
C VAL A 84 4.36 -3.98 -1.45
N LEU A 85 5.26 -4.68 -0.77
CA LEU A 85 6.36 -5.44 -1.35
C LEU A 85 6.11 -6.94 -1.17
N ASP A 86 6.36 -7.70 -2.23
CA ASP A 86 6.39 -9.16 -2.21
C ASP A 86 7.81 -9.62 -1.85
N ALA A 87 7.97 -10.34 -0.74
CA ALA A 87 9.27 -10.80 -0.24
C ALA A 87 10.02 -11.70 -1.25
N SER A 88 9.31 -12.36 -2.17
CA SER A 88 9.92 -13.21 -3.21
C SER A 88 10.69 -12.40 -4.28
N GLN A 89 10.32 -11.13 -4.48
CA GLN A 89 10.81 -10.29 -5.57
C GLN A 89 12.25 -9.77 -5.37
N GLY A 90 12.81 -9.94 -4.17
CA GLY A 90 14.19 -9.58 -3.87
C GLY A 90 14.56 -8.14 -4.27
N GLN A 91 15.69 -7.97 -4.96
CA GLN A 91 16.24 -6.68 -5.38
C GLN A 91 15.39 -5.92 -6.42
N ASN A 92 14.46 -6.58 -7.10
CA ASN A 92 13.55 -5.89 -8.03
C ASN A 92 12.54 -5.02 -7.28
N GLY A 93 12.13 -5.42 -6.07
CA GLY A 93 11.27 -4.63 -5.20
C GLY A 93 11.92 -3.32 -4.75
N LEU A 94 13.25 -3.31 -4.57
CA LEU A 94 14.00 -2.10 -4.19
C LEU A 94 13.93 -1.01 -5.26
N LYS A 95 14.18 -1.36 -6.52
CA LYS A 95 14.12 -0.39 -7.63
C LYS A 95 12.73 0.21 -7.78
N GLN A 96 11.68 -0.59 -7.49
CA GLN A 96 10.31 -0.10 -7.44
C GLN A 96 10.12 0.86 -6.27
N ALA A 97 10.50 0.46 -5.05
CA ALA A 97 10.38 1.28 -3.85
C ALA A 97 11.02 2.66 -4.01
N MET A 98 12.25 2.70 -4.53
CA MET A 98 12.97 3.95 -4.75
C MET A 98 12.32 4.85 -5.82
N ALA A 99 11.62 4.28 -6.80
CA ALA A 99 10.87 5.05 -7.78
C ALA A 99 9.58 5.64 -7.19
N PHE A 100 8.80 4.83 -6.47
CA PHE A 100 7.54 5.24 -5.85
C PHE A 100 7.73 6.22 -4.69
N ALA A 101 8.81 6.08 -3.91
CA ALA A 101 9.10 6.95 -2.76
C ALA A 101 9.09 8.43 -3.11
N ARG A 102 9.55 8.78 -4.32
CA ARG A 102 9.58 10.17 -4.80
C ARG A 102 8.21 10.71 -5.23
N ALA A 103 7.37 9.87 -5.85
CA ALA A 103 6.11 10.31 -6.45
C ALA A 103 4.92 10.28 -5.46
N ALA A 104 4.87 9.25 -4.60
CA ALA A 104 3.70 8.98 -3.76
C ALA A 104 3.83 9.44 -2.30
N GLY A 105 4.97 10.02 -1.92
CA GLY A 105 5.24 10.45 -0.54
C GLY A 105 5.12 9.29 0.45
N LEU A 106 5.79 8.16 0.16
CA LEU A 106 5.71 6.94 0.96
C LEU A 106 6.11 7.21 2.42
N THR A 107 5.34 6.65 3.36
CA THR A 107 5.55 6.75 4.81
C THR A 107 5.91 5.41 5.44
N GLY A 108 5.73 4.30 4.71
CA GLY A 108 6.06 2.97 5.21
C GLY A 108 5.93 1.87 4.16
N VAL A 109 6.26 0.66 4.58
CA VAL A 109 6.25 -0.54 3.74
C VAL A 109 5.42 -1.64 4.39
N VAL A 110 4.70 -2.40 3.57
CA VAL A 110 4.08 -3.67 3.94
C VAL A 110 4.83 -4.79 3.22
N ILE A 111 5.30 -5.79 3.94
CA ILE A 111 5.99 -6.95 3.35
C ILE A 111 5.03 -8.13 3.33
N THR A 112 4.84 -8.78 2.19
CA THR A 112 3.93 -9.92 2.02
C THR A 112 4.68 -11.18 1.60
N LYS A 113 4.03 -12.35 1.77
CA LYS A 113 4.54 -13.68 1.42
C LYS A 113 5.82 -14.08 2.14
N LEU A 114 5.94 -13.73 3.42
CA LEU A 114 7.11 -14.12 4.24
C LEU A 114 7.16 -15.62 4.54
N ASP A 115 6.00 -16.27 4.61
CA ASP A 115 5.81 -17.70 4.86
C ASP A 115 6.40 -18.59 3.75
N GLY A 116 6.38 -18.11 2.51
CA GLY A 116 6.81 -18.90 1.35
C GLY A 116 8.29 -18.76 0.97
N THR A 117 9.11 -17.98 1.70
CA THR A 117 10.46 -17.64 1.20
C THR A 117 11.54 -17.58 2.29
N ALA A 118 12.71 -18.15 1.99
CA ALA A 118 13.96 -17.90 2.74
C ALA A 118 14.55 -16.49 2.49
N ARG A 119 13.77 -15.58 1.86
CA ARG A 119 14.23 -14.28 1.36
C ARG A 119 13.72 -13.09 2.16
N GLY A 120 13.17 -13.31 3.36
CA GLY A 120 12.73 -12.23 4.26
C GLY A 120 13.81 -11.15 4.51
N GLY A 121 15.09 -11.54 4.51
CA GLY A 121 16.21 -10.60 4.63
C GLY A 121 16.31 -9.56 3.49
N VAL A 122 15.84 -9.88 2.28
CA VAL A 122 15.89 -8.91 1.17
C VAL A 122 14.83 -7.82 1.34
N ALA A 123 13.64 -8.17 1.82
CA ALA A 123 12.60 -7.19 2.08
C ALA A 123 13.00 -6.20 3.20
N LEU A 124 13.74 -6.68 4.21
CA LEU A 124 14.35 -5.83 5.24
C LEU A 124 15.39 -4.87 4.63
N ALA A 125 16.26 -5.38 3.76
CA ALA A 125 17.24 -4.54 3.06
C ALA A 125 16.58 -3.45 2.22
N VAL A 126 15.47 -3.76 1.53
CA VAL A 126 14.71 -2.78 0.75
C VAL A 126 14.15 -1.67 1.65
N ALA A 127 13.50 -2.02 2.75
CA ALA A 127 12.94 -1.04 3.68
C ALA A 127 14.04 -0.15 4.29
N SER A 128 15.18 -0.74 4.65
CA SER A 128 16.35 -0.03 5.19
C SER A 128 16.93 0.96 4.16
N GLU A 129 17.09 0.55 2.90
CA GLU A 129 17.66 1.40 1.85
C GLU A 129 16.71 2.52 1.43
N ALA A 130 15.40 2.23 1.36
CA ALA A 130 14.36 3.22 1.13
C ALA A 130 14.15 4.17 2.32
N LYS A 131 14.78 3.89 3.48
CA LYS A 131 14.59 4.62 4.74
C LYS A 131 13.12 4.69 5.18
N LEU A 132 12.37 3.64 4.89
CA LEU A 132 10.95 3.54 5.22
C LEU A 132 10.74 2.50 6.33
N PRO A 133 9.96 2.81 7.38
CA PRO A 133 9.62 1.82 8.39
C PRO A 133 8.73 0.72 7.80
N ILE A 134 9.00 -0.53 8.21
CA ILE A 134 8.07 -1.63 7.95
C ILE A 134 6.90 -1.47 8.92
N ARG A 135 5.69 -1.34 8.40
CA ARG A 135 4.46 -1.18 9.19
C ARG A 135 3.78 -2.50 9.45
N PHE A 136 3.69 -3.34 8.41
CA PHE A 136 2.99 -4.61 8.46
C PHE A 136 3.76 -5.71 7.74
N ILE A 137 3.52 -6.94 8.18
CA ILE A 137 4.00 -8.16 7.55
C ILE A 137 2.84 -9.12 7.28
N GLY A 138 2.85 -9.77 6.12
CA GLY A 138 1.89 -10.79 5.69
C GLY A 138 2.60 -12.13 5.52
N ALA A 139 2.15 -13.14 6.27
CA ALA A 139 2.72 -14.49 6.26
C ALA A 139 1.67 -15.57 5.97
N GLY A 140 0.69 -15.26 5.12
CA GLY A 140 -0.39 -16.15 4.71
C GLY A 140 -1.44 -15.44 3.87
N GLU A 141 -2.51 -16.15 3.54
CA GLU A 141 -3.60 -15.67 2.66
C GLU A 141 -4.85 -15.21 3.43
N GLY A 142 -4.95 -15.56 4.72
CA GLY A 142 -6.06 -15.19 5.59
C GLY A 142 -6.00 -13.73 6.03
N ILE A 143 -7.17 -13.16 6.38
CA ILE A 143 -7.26 -11.78 6.88
C ILE A 143 -6.46 -11.57 8.18
N ARG A 144 -6.26 -12.63 8.96
CA ARG A 144 -5.50 -12.62 10.23
C ARG A 144 -4.00 -12.78 10.04
N ASP A 145 -3.55 -12.95 8.80
CA ASP A 145 -2.15 -13.21 8.48
C ASP A 145 -1.38 -11.91 8.17
N LEU A 146 -2.09 -10.77 8.06
CA LEU A 146 -1.50 -9.44 8.07
C LEU A 146 -1.36 -8.95 9.52
N ARG A 147 -0.14 -8.71 9.97
CA ARG A 147 0.18 -8.33 11.35
C ARG A 147 1.06 -7.08 11.40
N PRO A 148 0.96 -6.25 12.45
CA PRO A 148 1.94 -5.19 12.70
C PRO A 148 3.35 -5.77 12.74
N PHE A 149 4.32 -5.05 12.20
CA PHE A 149 5.71 -5.49 12.24
C PHE A 149 6.31 -5.30 13.65
N ASN A 150 6.86 -6.39 14.18
CA ASN A 150 7.68 -6.38 15.39
C ASN A 150 9.09 -6.85 15.02
N SER A 151 10.09 -5.98 15.18
CA SER A 151 11.47 -6.29 14.82
C SER A 151 12.07 -7.41 15.68
N PHE A 152 11.68 -7.51 16.95
CA PHE A 152 12.18 -8.54 17.85
C PHE A 152 11.65 -9.92 17.44
N GLU A 153 10.33 -10.05 17.30
CA GLU A 153 9.69 -11.30 16.86
C GLU A 153 10.20 -11.74 15.47
N PHE A 154 10.41 -10.79 14.57
CA PHE A 154 10.93 -11.08 13.24
C PHE A 154 12.36 -11.64 13.30
N VAL A 155 13.24 -11.03 14.10
CA VAL A 155 14.62 -11.50 14.26
C VAL A 155 14.64 -12.87 14.95
N GLU A 156 13.82 -13.08 15.98
CA GLU A 156 13.70 -14.40 16.63
C GLU A 156 13.26 -15.48 15.64
N ALA A 157 12.22 -15.24 14.85
CA ALA A 157 11.76 -16.20 13.84
C ALA A 157 12.83 -16.50 12.78
N LEU A 158 13.61 -15.49 12.37
CA LEU A 158 14.70 -15.65 11.40
C LEU A 158 15.87 -16.47 11.96
N LEU A 159 16.14 -16.38 13.27
CA LEU A 159 17.23 -17.11 13.92
C LEU A 159 16.80 -18.51 14.38
N ALA A 160 15.54 -18.70 14.76
CA ALA A 160 14.98 -19.98 15.19
C ALA A 160 14.78 -20.98 14.05
N SER A 161 14.78 -20.51 12.80
CA SER A 161 14.74 -21.36 11.59
C SER A 161 16.11 -21.87 11.15
N ARG A 162 17.13 -21.78 12.02
CA ARG A 162 18.46 -22.38 11.86
C ARG A 162 18.62 -23.67 12.64
#